data_AF-A0A971XTT8-F1
#
_entry.id   AF-A0A971XTT8-F1
#
_cell.length_a   1.000
_cell.length_b   1.000
_cell.length_c   1.000
_cell.angle_alpha   90.00
_cell.angle_beta   90.00
_cell.angle_gamma   90.00
#
_symmetry.space_group_name_H-M   'P 1'
#
loop_
_entity.id
_entity.type
_entity.pdbx_description
1 polymer ?
#
loop_
_entity_poly.entity_id
_entity_poly.type
_entity_poly.pdbx_seq_one_letter_code
_entity_poly.pdbx_strand_id
1 'polypeptide(L)'
;MKTSLTGCGKVSLQVVAVILFSALGLLMWSGAAAAFSDAEAQQALAAALEYATVEYWLEGEPHQGVAYLYGGQDTVSDYLAKLEQGAESGVLAGIDASGLVINAYRAVHPKLELVSMAGFRERRVRDASSETLYLWNIRSLTIDELKPGDLVFFGTEGRGINGVALYAGRQGNLIQIVTASQGRGKVVLTTVRMGGDYWNSSFAGAGRLIKR
;
A
#
# COMPACT_ATOMS: atom_id res chain seq x y z
N MET A 1 50.24 -46.61 -57.29
CA MET A 1 48.84 -46.45 -56.86
C MET A 1 48.66 -45.05 -56.30
N LYS A 2 47.73 -44.27 -56.85
CA LYS A 2 47.38 -42.90 -56.47
C LYS A 2 46.18 -42.93 -55.52
N THR A 3 46.25 -42.23 -54.39
CA THR A 3 45.10 -41.80 -53.56
C THR A 3 45.63 -40.69 -52.63
N SER A 4 45.54 -39.41 -53.00
CA SER A 4 44.40 -38.48 -52.85
C SER A 4 44.11 -38.07 -51.40
N LEU A 5 44.60 -36.86 -51.05
CA LEU A 5 44.20 -36.04 -49.92
C LEU A 5 42.97 -35.22 -50.31
N THR A 6 41.85 -35.37 -49.59
CA THR A 6 40.78 -34.38 -49.56
C THR A 6 39.90 -34.58 -48.32
N GLY A 7 39.84 -33.56 -47.47
CA GLY A 7 38.99 -33.51 -46.29
C GLY A 7 38.77 -32.07 -45.84
N CYS A 8 38.27 -31.23 -46.75
CA CYS A 8 37.84 -29.87 -46.47
C CYS A 8 36.44 -29.92 -45.83
N GLY A 9 36.36 -29.74 -44.52
CA GLY A 9 35.10 -29.67 -43.78
C GLY A 9 34.37 -28.37 -44.10
N LYS A 10 33.35 -28.44 -44.97
CA LYS A 10 32.36 -27.39 -45.15
C LYS A 10 31.54 -27.25 -43.86
N VAL A 11 31.82 -26.23 -43.06
CA VAL A 11 30.89 -25.81 -42.01
C VAL A 11 29.69 -25.15 -42.73
N SER A 12 28.54 -25.81 -42.63
CA SER A 12 27.28 -25.36 -43.20
C SER A 12 26.84 -24.03 -42.56
N LEU A 13 26.61 -23.03 -43.41
CA LEU A 13 26.12 -21.69 -43.07
C LEU A 13 24.71 -21.71 -42.41
N GLN A 14 24.06 -22.87 -42.30
CA GLN A 14 22.75 -23.04 -41.67
C GLN A 14 22.80 -23.16 -40.13
N VAL A 15 23.96 -23.37 -39.52
CA VAL A 15 24.05 -23.56 -38.05
C VAL A 15 24.14 -22.23 -37.28
N VAL A 16 24.54 -21.14 -37.94
CA VAL A 16 24.66 -19.82 -37.27
C VAL A 16 23.29 -19.12 -37.13
N ALA A 17 22.29 -19.50 -37.93
CA ALA A 17 20.95 -18.89 -37.88
C ALA A 17 20.04 -19.40 -36.74
N VAL A 18 20.38 -20.52 -36.10
CA VAL A 18 19.55 -21.12 -35.03
C VAL A 18 19.91 -20.59 -33.63
N ILE A 19 21.11 -20.03 -33.46
CA ILE A 19 21.58 -19.54 -32.15
C ILE A 19 21.23 -18.05 -31.93
N LEU A 20 20.89 -17.29 -32.98
CA LEU A 20 20.42 -15.90 -32.82
C LEU A 20 18.91 -15.74 -32.55
N PHE A 21 18.13 -16.83 -32.63
CA PHE A 21 16.68 -16.79 -32.39
C PHE A 21 16.23 -17.28 -31.01
N SER A 22 17.17 -17.72 -30.15
CA SER A 22 16.89 -18.18 -28.79
C SER A 22 17.21 -17.14 -27.70
N ALA A 23 17.81 -16.00 -28.06
CA ALA A 23 18.16 -14.92 -27.12
C ALA A 23 17.16 -13.74 -27.11
N LEU A 24 16.09 -13.79 -27.91
CA LEU A 24 15.08 -12.72 -28.01
C LEU A 24 13.70 -13.11 -27.42
N GLY A 25 13.63 -14.20 -26.66
CA GLY A 25 12.38 -14.74 -26.11
C GLY A 25 12.10 -14.45 -24.62
N LEU A 26 12.90 -13.64 -23.95
CA LEU A 26 12.81 -13.45 -22.48
C LEU A 26 12.57 -12.01 -22.01
N LEU A 27 12.15 -11.10 -22.90
CA LEU A 27 11.96 -9.67 -22.55
C LEU A 27 10.52 -9.17 -22.67
N MET A 28 9.52 -10.05 -22.56
CA MET A 28 8.11 -9.62 -22.58
C MET A 28 7.27 -10.44 -21.58
N TRP A 29 7.51 -10.24 -20.29
CA TRP A 29 6.48 -10.47 -19.27
C TRP A 29 6.13 -9.14 -18.57
N SER A 30 5.75 -8.14 -19.37
CA SER A 30 5.20 -6.88 -18.87
C SER A 30 3.71 -7.07 -18.60
N GLY A 31 3.31 -7.17 -17.32
CA GLY A 31 1.89 -7.07 -16.95
C GLY A 31 1.47 -7.55 -15.56
N ALA A 32 2.35 -8.23 -14.80
CA ALA A 32 2.01 -8.54 -13.41
C ALA A 32 2.12 -7.27 -12.57
N ALA A 33 1.00 -6.82 -12.01
CA ALA A 33 0.99 -5.71 -11.06
C ALA A 33 1.92 -6.03 -9.88
N ALA A 34 2.99 -5.27 -9.73
CA ALA A 34 4.01 -5.52 -8.73
C ALA A 34 3.65 -4.85 -7.41
N ALA A 35 3.83 -5.53 -6.28
CA ALA A 35 3.76 -4.88 -4.98
C ALA A 35 4.78 -3.74 -4.88
N PHE A 36 4.49 -2.73 -4.06
CA PHE A 36 5.50 -1.74 -3.68
C PHE A 36 6.76 -2.44 -3.11
N SER A 37 7.94 -1.85 -3.33
CA SER A 37 9.18 -2.33 -2.71
C SER A 37 9.20 -1.99 -1.21
N ASP A 38 10.12 -2.60 -0.46
CA ASP A 38 10.30 -2.29 0.96
C ASP A 38 10.61 -0.79 1.17
N ALA A 39 11.47 -0.22 0.32
CA ALA A 39 11.87 1.19 0.42
C ALA A 39 10.69 2.14 0.15
N GLU A 40 9.89 1.86 -0.88
CA GLU A 40 8.71 2.67 -1.18
C GLU A 40 7.64 2.54 -0.08
N ALA A 41 7.43 1.34 0.46
CA ALA A 41 6.51 1.13 1.58
C ALA A 41 6.96 1.91 2.83
N GLN A 42 8.26 1.90 3.13
CA GLN A 42 8.82 2.67 4.23
C GLN A 42 8.68 4.19 4.03
N GLN A 43 8.81 4.68 2.79
CA GLN A 43 8.53 6.09 2.47
C GLN A 43 7.05 6.43 2.65
N ALA A 44 6.13 5.53 2.26
CA ALA A 44 4.70 5.71 2.51
C ALA A 44 4.40 5.75 4.02
N LEU A 45 5.03 4.91 4.83
CA LEU A 45 4.92 4.99 6.29
C LEU A 45 5.41 6.34 6.83
N ALA A 46 6.53 6.86 6.33
CA ALA A 46 7.03 8.17 6.73
C ALA A 46 6.00 9.27 6.42
N ALA A 47 5.42 9.25 5.22
CA ALA A 47 4.35 10.18 4.86
C ALA A 47 3.11 10.04 5.78
N ALA A 48 2.72 8.81 6.12
CA ALA A 48 1.61 8.58 7.06
C ALA A 48 1.90 9.11 8.48
N LEU A 49 3.16 9.06 8.93
CA LEU A 49 3.55 9.60 10.23
C LEU A 49 3.38 11.12 10.30
N GLU A 50 3.57 11.85 9.19
CA GLU A 50 3.33 13.30 9.15
C GLU A 50 1.88 13.65 9.54
N TYR A 51 0.91 12.81 9.14
CA TYR A 51 -0.49 12.98 9.55
C TYR A 51 -0.70 12.78 11.04
N ALA A 52 0.08 11.91 11.68
CA ALA A 52 -0.01 11.65 13.11
C ALA A 52 0.68 12.74 13.95
N THR A 53 1.74 13.35 13.40
CA THR A 53 2.61 14.27 14.14
C THR A 53 2.44 15.73 13.78
N VAL A 54 1.62 16.08 12.78
CA VAL A 54 1.33 17.49 12.46
C VAL A 54 0.78 18.20 13.68
N GLU A 55 1.35 19.35 14.01
CA GLU A 55 0.91 20.21 15.11
C GLU A 55 0.34 21.50 14.55
N TYR A 56 -0.77 21.96 15.13
CA TYR A 56 -1.46 23.17 14.71
C TYR A 56 -2.21 23.79 15.88
N TRP A 57 -2.62 25.04 15.72
CA TRP A 57 -3.37 25.78 16.73
C TRP A 57 -4.78 26.05 16.22
N LEU A 58 -5.78 25.74 17.03
CA LEU A 58 -7.18 26.01 16.73
C LEU A 58 -7.79 26.69 17.97
N GLU A 59 -8.39 27.85 17.79
CA GLU A 59 -9.03 28.62 18.88
C GLU A 59 -8.10 28.91 20.08
N GLY A 60 -6.78 28.98 19.84
CA GLY A 60 -5.78 29.23 20.89
C GLY A 60 -5.32 27.97 21.64
N GLU A 61 -5.81 26.78 21.27
CA GLU A 61 -5.37 25.51 21.86
C GLU A 61 -4.45 24.73 20.89
N PRO A 62 -3.42 24.05 21.41
CA PRO A 62 -2.55 23.21 20.59
C PRO A 62 -3.22 21.87 20.29
N HIS A 63 -3.20 21.47 19.03
CA HIS A 63 -3.68 20.18 18.53
C HIS A 63 -2.56 19.44 17.81
N GLN A 64 -2.67 18.11 17.80
CA GLN A 64 -1.74 17.23 17.09
C GLN A 64 -2.50 16.13 16.36
N GLY A 65 -2.12 15.88 15.12
CA GLY A 65 -2.65 14.83 14.26
C GLY A 65 -3.88 15.28 13.46
N VAL A 66 -3.99 14.84 12.21
CA VAL A 66 -5.14 15.11 11.35
C VAL A 66 -6.38 14.42 11.91
N ALA A 67 -7.50 15.15 12.00
CA ALA A 67 -8.73 14.60 12.54
C ALA A 67 -9.31 13.47 11.67
N TYR A 68 -9.96 12.52 12.34
CA TYR A 68 -10.69 11.46 11.68
C TYR A 68 -11.98 12.01 11.07
N LEU A 69 -12.23 11.70 9.81
CA LEU A 69 -13.47 12.00 9.10
C LEU A 69 -13.80 10.82 8.19
N TYR A 70 -14.94 10.15 8.39
CA TYR A 70 -15.35 9.01 7.56
C TYR A 70 -15.53 9.44 6.09
N GLY A 71 -14.88 8.76 5.16
CA GLY A 71 -14.81 9.15 3.74
C GLY A 71 -13.87 10.33 3.46
N GLY A 72 -13.16 10.84 4.47
CA GLY A 72 -12.22 11.94 4.34
C GLY A 72 -10.95 11.54 3.59
N GLN A 73 -10.45 12.45 2.76
CA GLN A 73 -9.30 12.23 1.86
C GLN A 73 -8.29 13.38 1.94
N ASP A 74 -8.41 14.26 2.93
CA ASP A 74 -7.57 15.46 2.97
C ASP A 74 -6.10 15.11 3.09
N THR A 75 -5.25 15.82 2.34
CA THR A 75 -3.82 15.86 2.66
C THR A 75 -3.58 16.67 3.93
N VAL A 76 -2.39 16.57 4.54
CA VAL A 76 -2.03 17.43 5.68
C VAL A 76 -2.19 18.91 5.30
N SER A 77 -1.72 19.29 4.09
CA SER A 77 -1.87 20.66 3.59
C SER A 77 -3.33 21.06 3.36
N ASP A 78 -4.15 20.20 2.74
CA ASP A 78 -5.57 20.50 2.52
C ASP A 78 -6.32 20.65 3.83
N TYR A 79 -6.01 19.77 4.80
CA TYR A 79 -6.59 19.81 6.14
C TYR A 79 -6.30 21.15 6.81
N LEU A 80 -5.03 21.57 6.88
CA LEU A 80 -4.65 22.85 7.49
C LEU A 80 -5.28 24.04 6.75
N ALA A 81 -5.26 24.04 5.41
CA ALA A 81 -5.86 25.11 4.61
C ALA A 81 -7.38 25.23 4.84
N LYS A 82 -8.07 24.11 5.05
CA LYS A 82 -9.50 24.11 5.40
C LYS A 82 -9.74 24.66 6.80
N LEU A 83 -8.90 24.32 7.78
CA LEU A 83 -9.01 24.88 9.13
C LEU A 83 -8.83 26.40 9.13
N GLU A 84 -7.87 26.92 8.36
CA GLU A 84 -7.66 28.37 8.18
C GLU A 84 -8.89 29.06 7.58
N GLN A 85 -9.67 28.34 6.77
CA GLN A 85 -10.95 28.80 6.19
C GLN A 85 -12.14 28.61 7.14
N GLY A 86 -11.92 28.16 8.37
CA GLY A 86 -12.95 27.95 9.38
C GLY A 86 -13.70 26.62 9.27
N ALA A 87 -13.16 25.64 8.53
CA ALA A 87 -13.76 24.31 8.49
C ALA A 87 -13.64 23.61 9.85
N GLU A 88 -14.73 22.98 10.28
CA GLU A 88 -14.74 22.21 11.52
C GLU A 88 -13.94 20.90 11.36
N SER A 89 -12.94 20.73 12.24
CA SER A 89 -12.07 19.56 12.30
C SER A 89 -12.84 18.27 12.62
N GLY A 90 -12.71 17.24 11.79
CA GLY A 90 -13.41 15.95 11.93
C GLY A 90 -14.85 15.95 11.42
N VAL A 91 -15.32 17.08 10.88
CA VAL A 91 -16.67 17.22 10.29
C VAL A 91 -16.59 17.63 8.82
N LEU A 92 -15.84 18.70 8.52
CA LEU A 92 -15.64 19.20 7.14
C LEU A 92 -14.20 19.04 6.65
N ALA A 93 -13.25 18.82 7.57
CA ALA A 93 -11.84 18.58 7.28
C ALA A 93 -11.36 17.35 8.03
N GLY A 94 -10.69 16.43 7.33
CA GLY A 94 -10.12 15.23 7.95
C GLY A 94 -9.93 14.08 6.96
N ILE A 95 -9.58 12.93 7.53
CA ILE A 95 -9.22 11.74 6.76
C ILE A 95 -9.73 10.46 7.43
N ASP A 96 -10.05 9.43 6.63
CA ASP A 96 -10.29 8.09 7.15
C ASP A 96 -9.08 7.15 6.99
N ALA A 97 -9.22 5.91 7.47
CA ALA A 97 -8.13 4.95 7.51
C ALA A 97 -7.64 4.56 6.10
N SER A 98 -8.57 4.39 5.16
CA SER A 98 -8.27 4.11 3.75
C SER A 98 -7.64 5.32 3.08
N GLY A 99 -8.20 6.52 3.27
CA GLY A 99 -7.67 7.77 2.75
C GLY A 99 -6.23 8.01 3.20
N LEU A 100 -5.91 7.71 4.47
CA LEU A 100 -4.54 7.79 4.99
C LEU A 100 -3.59 6.88 4.22
N VAL A 101 -3.94 5.61 4.03
CA VAL A 101 -3.11 4.67 3.26
C VAL A 101 -2.93 5.16 1.83
N ILE A 102 -4.00 5.57 1.18
CA ILE A 102 -3.99 5.99 -0.21
C ILE A 102 -3.12 7.25 -0.40
N ASN A 103 -3.28 8.25 0.46
CA ASN A 103 -2.49 9.48 0.41
C ASN A 103 -1.01 9.21 0.74
N ALA A 104 -0.73 8.38 1.74
CA ALA A 104 0.63 7.97 2.08
C ALA A 104 1.36 7.33 0.91
N TYR A 105 0.73 6.38 0.21
CA TYR A 105 1.33 5.76 -0.97
C TYR A 105 1.35 6.67 -2.20
N ARG A 106 0.43 7.64 -2.31
CA ARG A 106 0.47 8.67 -3.37
C ARG A 106 1.60 9.67 -3.22
N ALA A 107 2.05 9.95 -1.99
CA ALA A 107 3.25 10.75 -1.77
C ALA A 107 4.49 10.11 -2.46
N VAL A 108 4.52 8.78 -2.54
CA VAL A 108 5.58 8.01 -3.21
C VAL A 108 5.29 7.78 -4.69
N HIS A 109 4.04 7.50 -5.04
CA HIS A 109 3.59 7.23 -6.41
C HIS A 109 2.36 8.10 -6.76
N PRO A 110 2.54 9.35 -7.22
CA PRO A 110 1.45 10.32 -7.37
C PRO A 110 0.33 9.90 -8.34
N LYS A 111 0.65 9.00 -9.28
CA LYS A 111 -0.31 8.45 -10.25
C LYS A 111 -0.95 7.14 -9.80
N LEU A 112 -0.82 6.77 -8.52
CA LEU A 112 -1.34 5.52 -8.00
C LEU A 112 -2.84 5.39 -8.29
N GLU A 113 -3.17 4.36 -9.06
CA GLU A 113 -4.54 3.91 -9.28
C GLU A 113 -4.78 2.60 -8.52
N LEU A 114 -6.02 2.43 -8.10
CA LEU A 114 -6.49 1.25 -7.38
C LEU A 114 -7.50 0.52 -8.25
N VAL A 115 -7.86 -0.69 -7.83
CA VAL A 115 -8.87 -1.54 -8.43
C VAL A 115 -10.05 -1.69 -7.50
N SER A 116 -11.24 -1.51 -8.07
CA SER A 116 -12.50 -1.92 -7.47
C SER A 116 -13.23 -2.85 -8.41
N MET A 117 -13.95 -3.83 -7.85
CA MET A 117 -14.75 -4.78 -8.60
C MET A 117 -16.24 -4.39 -8.52
N ALA A 118 -16.85 -4.17 -9.68
CA ALA A 118 -18.31 -4.03 -9.81
C ALA A 118 -18.86 -5.30 -10.48
N GLY A 119 -19.24 -6.29 -9.68
CA GLY A 119 -19.52 -7.65 -10.16
C GLY A 119 -18.24 -8.28 -10.70
N PHE A 120 -18.24 -8.68 -11.98
CA PHE A 120 -17.06 -9.27 -12.65
C PHE A 120 -16.19 -8.26 -13.39
N ARG A 121 -16.50 -6.96 -13.30
CA ARG A 121 -15.77 -5.92 -14.04
C ARG A 121 -14.81 -5.17 -13.12
N GLU A 122 -13.53 -5.26 -13.42
CA GLU A 122 -12.47 -4.42 -12.85
C GLU A 122 -12.65 -2.96 -13.31
N ARG A 123 -12.54 -2.01 -12.37
CA ARG A 123 -12.50 -0.58 -12.62
C ARG A 123 -11.26 0.03 -11.95
N ARG A 124 -10.58 0.91 -12.68
CA ARG A 124 -9.56 1.81 -12.10
C ARG A 124 -10.26 2.90 -11.30
N VAL A 125 -9.83 3.07 -10.06
CA VAL A 125 -10.38 4.06 -9.13
C VAL A 125 -9.26 4.82 -8.44
N ARG A 126 -9.54 6.06 -8.05
CA ARG A 126 -8.61 6.87 -7.25
C ARG A 126 -8.89 6.78 -5.75
N ASP A 127 -9.99 6.18 -5.36
CA ASP A 127 -10.32 6.00 -3.96
C ASP A 127 -10.92 4.61 -3.76
N ALA A 128 -10.71 4.04 -2.58
CA ALA A 128 -11.07 2.69 -2.23
C ALA A 128 -11.30 2.58 -0.72
N SER A 129 -12.34 1.86 -0.32
CA SER A 129 -12.54 1.51 1.09
C SER A 129 -11.43 0.58 1.60
N SER A 130 -11.29 0.46 2.91
CA SER A 130 -10.39 -0.53 3.54
C SER A 130 -10.66 -1.97 3.04
N GLU A 131 -11.93 -2.32 2.84
CA GLU A 131 -12.33 -3.60 2.24
C GLU A 131 -11.87 -3.74 0.78
N THR A 132 -12.04 -2.68 -0.03
CA THR A 132 -11.59 -2.69 -1.43
C THR A 132 -10.08 -2.84 -1.52
N LEU A 133 -9.33 -2.19 -0.62
CA LEU A 133 -7.89 -2.35 -0.53
C LEU A 133 -7.53 -3.81 -0.22
N TYR A 134 -8.15 -4.40 0.80
CA TYR A 134 -7.91 -5.76 1.25
C TYR A 134 -8.18 -6.81 0.17
N LEU A 135 -9.31 -6.70 -0.53
CA LEU A 135 -9.76 -7.75 -1.44
C LEU A 135 -9.02 -7.75 -2.79
N TRP A 136 -8.57 -6.59 -3.27
CA TRP A 136 -8.11 -6.46 -4.67
C TRP A 136 -6.80 -5.70 -4.88
N ASN A 137 -6.29 -4.99 -3.87
CA ASN A 137 -5.15 -4.09 -4.04
C ASN A 137 -3.93 -4.48 -3.24
N ILE A 138 -3.94 -5.62 -2.56
CA ILE A 138 -2.78 -6.11 -1.82
C ILE A 138 -2.25 -7.43 -2.35
N ARG A 139 -0.94 -7.61 -2.19
CA ARG A 139 -0.30 -8.91 -2.12
C ARG A 139 -0.33 -9.34 -0.66
N SER A 140 -1.07 -10.40 -0.33
CA SER A 140 -1.19 -10.89 1.04
C SER A 140 0.16 -11.23 1.65
N LEU A 141 0.28 -10.98 2.95
CA LEU A 141 1.44 -11.25 3.79
C LEU A 141 0.98 -11.90 5.09
N THR A 142 1.80 -12.81 5.61
CA THR A 142 1.70 -13.26 6.99
C THR A 142 2.28 -12.20 7.93
N ILE A 143 1.96 -12.29 9.23
CA ILE A 143 2.45 -11.35 10.24
C ILE A 143 3.99 -11.33 10.31
N ASP A 144 4.63 -12.48 10.14
CA ASP A 144 6.09 -12.59 10.24
C ASP A 144 6.82 -12.05 9.01
N GLU A 145 6.11 -11.80 7.91
CA GLU A 145 6.65 -11.17 6.70
C GLU A 145 6.53 -9.64 6.70
N LEU A 146 5.82 -9.06 7.68
CA LEU A 146 5.55 -7.63 7.71
C LEU A 146 6.80 -6.78 7.87
N LYS A 147 6.88 -5.76 7.04
CA LYS A 147 7.90 -4.72 7.06
C LYS A 147 7.24 -3.35 7.17
N PRO A 148 7.96 -2.34 7.71
CA PRO A 148 7.45 -0.99 7.82
C PRO A 148 6.80 -0.48 6.51
N GLY A 149 5.55 -0.03 6.60
CA GLY A 149 4.73 0.39 5.48
C GLY A 149 3.73 -0.65 4.98
N ASP A 150 3.87 -1.92 5.34
CA ASP A 150 2.85 -2.93 5.03
C ASP A 150 1.52 -2.64 5.71
N LEU A 151 0.44 -3.20 5.20
CA LEU A 151 -0.91 -2.94 5.66
C LEU A 151 -1.40 -4.03 6.59
N VAL A 152 -2.02 -3.63 7.70
CA VAL A 152 -2.72 -4.50 8.65
C VAL A 152 -4.20 -4.15 8.58
N PHE A 153 -5.05 -5.15 8.34
CA PHE A 153 -6.48 -4.96 8.17
C PHE A 153 -7.25 -5.45 9.38
N PHE A 154 -8.26 -4.66 9.74
CA PHE A 154 -9.18 -4.95 10.83
C PHE A 154 -10.60 -5.09 10.30
N GLY A 155 -11.35 -6.00 10.90
CA GLY A 155 -12.73 -6.29 10.53
C GLY A 155 -13.56 -6.71 11.73
N THR A 156 -14.83 -6.98 11.48
CA THR A 156 -15.72 -7.61 12.45
C THR A 156 -16.41 -8.77 11.76
N GLU A 157 -16.47 -9.91 12.45
CA GLU A 157 -17.14 -11.10 11.94
C GLU A 157 -18.57 -10.76 11.48
N GLY A 158 -18.93 -11.20 10.28
CA GLY A 158 -20.22 -10.91 9.65
C GLY A 158 -20.42 -9.48 9.13
N ARG A 159 -19.46 -8.57 9.31
CA ARG A 159 -19.51 -7.17 8.81
C ARG A 159 -18.40 -6.80 7.83
N GLY A 160 -17.44 -7.69 7.61
CA GLY A 160 -16.33 -7.47 6.68
C GLY A 160 -15.21 -6.59 7.26
N ILE A 161 -14.36 -6.11 6.37
CA ILE A 161 -13.21 -5.25 6.69
C ILE A 161 -13.69 -3.82 6.91
N ASN A 162 -13.35 -3.24 8.06
CA ASN A 162 -13.76 -1.89 8.43
C ASN A 162 -12.61 -0.97 8.86
N GLY A 163 -11.37 -1.47 8.83
CA GLY A 163 -10.19 -0.68 9.14
C GLY A 163 -8.94 -1.18 8.43
N VAL A 164 -8.00 -0.26 8.25
CA VAL A 164 -6.66 -0.53 7.75
C VAL A 164 -5.66 0.36 8.50
N ALA A 165 -4.43 -0.11 8.64
CA ALA A 165 -3.35 0.66 9.21
C ALA A 165 -2.03 0.34 8.52
N LEU A 166 -1.10 1.30 8.50
CA LEU A 166 0.27 1.04 8.10
C LEU A 166 1.04 0.47 9.30
N TYR A 167 1.66 -0.68 9.11
CA TYR A 167 2.57 -1.32 10.07
C TYR A 167 3.83 -0.46 10.22
N ALA A 168 4.13 -0.05 11.44
CA ALA A 168 5.30 0.75 11.78
C ALA A 168 6.45 -0.09 12.38
N GLY A 169 6.13 -1.28 12.90
CA GLY A 169 7.12 -2.16 13.53
C GLY A 169 6.50 -3.06 14.58
N ARG A 170 7.35 -3.83 15.28
CA ARG A 170 6.94 -4.76 16.32
C ARG A 170 7.96 -4.79 17.44
N GLN A 171 7.49 -4.86 18.68
CA GLN A 171 8.27 -5.12 19.88
C GLN A 171 7.62 -6.28 20.65
N GLY A 172 8.20 -7.47 20.58
CA GLY A 172 7.60 -8.66 21.18
C GLY A 172 6.22 -8.94 20.59
N ASN A 173 5.17 -8.91 21.41
CA ASN A 173 3.79 -9.10 20.95
C ASN A 173 3.04 -7.79 20.70
N LEU A 174 3.71 -6.64 20.74
CA LEU A 174 3.13 -5.35 20.42
C LEU A 174 3.47 -4.99 18.98
N ILE A 175 2.44 -4.82 18.15
CA ILE A 175 2.56 -4.27 16.80
C ILE A 175 2.31 -2.76 16.87
N GLN A 176 3.21 -1.97 16.32
CA GLN A 176 3.03 -0.54 16.13
C GLN A 176 2.36 -0.29 14.77
N ILE A 177 1.35 0.57 14.74
CA ILE A 177 0.60 0.94 13.54
C ILE A 177 0.30 2.43 13.49
N VAL A 178 0.20 2.98 12.27
CA VAL A 178 -0.33 4.31 12.00
C VAL A 178 -1.70 4.17 11.33
N THR A 179 -2.73 4.80 11.90
CA THR A 179 -4.10 4.73 11.36
C THR A 179 -4.91 5.97 11.71
N ALA A 180 -5.88 6.33 10.87
CA ALA A 180 -6.93 7.27 11.22
C ALA A 180 -7.95 6.56 12.12
N SER A 181 -7.87 6.78 13.43
CA SER A 181 -8.66 6.06 14.41
C SER A 181 -9.94 6.81 14.76
N GLN A 182 -11.09 6.23 14.41
CA GLN A 182 -12.40 6.75 14.82
C GLN A 182 -12.49 6.92 16.35
N GLY A 183 -12.03 5.92 17.12
CA GLY A 183 -12.10 5.95 18.58
C GLY A 183 -11.17 7.00 19.23
N ARG A 184 -10.13 7.46 18.52
CA ARG A 184 -9.25 8.55 18.96
C ARG A 184 -9.61 9.90 18.32
N GLY A 185 -10.53 9.91 17.36
CA GLY A 185 -10.94 11.10 16.61
C GLY A 185 -9.85 11.67 15.68
N LYS A 186 -8.74 10.95 15.45
CA LYS A 186 -7.58 11.46 14.68
C LYS A 186 -6.65 10.36 14.20
N VAL A 187 -5.70 10.73 13.34
CA VAL A 187 -4.55 9.90 12.96
C VAL A 187 -3.61 9.74 14.16
N VAL A 188 -3.22 8.50 14.45
CA VAL A 188 -2.36 8.16 15.58
C VAL A 188 -1.33 7.11 15.18
N LEU A 189 -0.13 7.23 15.74
CA LEU A 189 0.78 6.09 15.93
C LEU A 189 0.38 5.41 17.24
N THR A 190 0.02 4.13 17.19
CA THR A 190 -0.46 3.37 18.36
C THR A 190 0.04 1.93 18.32
N THR A 191 -0.17 1.21 19.43
CA THR A 191 0.22 -0.20 19.57
C THR A 191 -1.00 -1.10 19.70
N VAL A 192 -0.96 -2.26 19.04
CA VAL A 192 -1.94 -3.34 19.18
C VAL A 192 -1.23 -4.59 19.70
N ARG A 193 -1.79 -5.24 20.72
CA ARG A 193 -1.24 -6.47 21.31
C ARG A 193 -1.74 -7.71 20.55
N MET A 194 -0.83 -8.40 19.87
CA MET A 194 -1.11 -9.72 19.27
C MET A 194 -1.54 -10.72 20.34
N GLY A 195 -2.57 -11.51 20.01
CA GLY A 195 -3.15 -12.49 20.92
C GLY A 195 -4.04 -11.90 22.02
N GLY A 196 -4.15 -10.57 22.12
CA GLY A 196 -5.11 -9.91 23.00
C GLY A 196 -6.52 -9.88 22.40
N ASP A 197 -7.52 -9.53 23.22
CA ASP A 197 -8.94 -9.60 22.84
C ASP A 197 -9.25 -8.86 21.53
N TYR A 198 -8.85 -7.60 21.42
CA TYR A 198 -9.06 -6.80 20.21
C TYR A 198 -8.41 -7.43 18.97
N TRP A 199 -7.18 -7.93 19.11
CA TRP A 199 -6.50 -8.59 18.00
C TRP A 199 -7.26 -9.84 17.57
N ASN A 200 -7.64 -10.69 18.52
CA ASN A 200 -8.33 -11.95 18.25
C ASN A 200 -9.72 -11.73 17.65
N SER A 201 -10.41 -10.65 18.02
CA SER A 201 -11.74 -10.33 17.51
C SER A 201 -11.73 -9.55 16.20
N SER A 202 -10.61 -8.89 15.85
CA SER A 202 -10.63 -7.87 14.80
C SER A 202 -9.53 -7.98 13.77
N PHE A 203 -8.41 -8.67 14.03
CA PHE A 203 -7.40 -8.88 12.98
C PHE A 203 -7.98 -9.74 11.85
N ALA A 204 -7.94 -9.21 10.63
CA ALA A 204 -8.50 -9.89 9.46
C ALA A 204 -7.44 -10.40 8.48
N GLY A 205 -6.30 -9.71 8.40
CA GLY A 205 -5.21 -10.08 7.51
C GLY A 205 -4.21 -8.97 7.32
N ALA A 206 -3.17 -9.22 6.53
CA ALA A 206 -2.15 -8.24 6.23
C ALA A 206 -1.64 -8.38 4.79
N GLY A 207 -0.99 -7.35 4.27
CA GLY A 207 -0.47 -7.38 2.91
C GLY A 207 0.22 -6.10 2.48
N ARG A 208 0.84 -6.16 1.31
CA ARG A 208 1.49 -5.01 0.70
C ARG A 208 0.69 -4.46 -0.46
N LEU A 209 0.53 -3.15 -0.52
CA LEU A 209 -0.15 -2.49 -1.63
C LEU A 209 0.51 -2.84 -2.98
N ILE A 210 -0.33 -3.01 -4.00
CA ILE A 210 0.07 -3.31 -5.38
C ILE A 210 0.13 -2.02 -6.20
N LYS A 211 1.22 -1.81 -6.94
CA LYS A 211 1.38 -0.74 -7.93
C LYS A 211 0.68 -1.14 -9.21
N ARG A 212 -0.22 -0.28 -9.69
CA ARG A 212 -0.90 -0.41 -10.98
C ARG A 212 -0.85 0.88 -11.77
#